data_AF-A0A1F4SNB3-F1
#
_entry.id   AF-A0A1F4SNB3-F1
#
_cell.length_a   1.000
_cell.length_b   1.000
_cell.length_c   1.000
_cell.angle_alpha   90.00
_cell.angle_beta   90.00
_cell.angle_gamma   90.00
#
_symmetry.space_group_name_H-M   'P 1'
#
loop_
_entity.id
_entity.type
_entity.pdbx_description
1 polymer ?
#
loop_
_entity_poly.entity_id
_entity_poly.type
_entity_poly.pdbx_seq_one_letter_code
_entity_poly.pdbx_strand_id
1 'polypeptide(L)'
;MDIILRVINRSTKKELFIDNNLKIYDKEEVLLFITQQKINNLSLAKRNGKTYIKSKPNAKTTDNIFSKSISSTELISFYKNYTKAITDKNIKKYDDVRRKQQKKNFITIKDDKGDFVSTKTDNDIKNHLKKYKGVIFKAAREQKIDPFLLGAILIDEYCRMGWDDWLDWLGALNIKDTSVGIAQIKLSTAREILKKCYYNPAPGQITHQSPSMQIWLYLNRPEHSIQFSAAVIKLSIVYWQKKKIDISKETRVLAYLYSYGYTKDIKRAKVKRCIQISVEFYQMAKSILL
;
A
#
# COMPACT_ATOMS: atom_id res chain seq x y z
N MET A 1 1.12 -8.95 24.34
CA MET A 1 1.31 -8.06 23.18
C MET A 1 1.92 -6.77 23.69
N ASP A 2 2.88 -6.19 22.98
CA ASP A 2 3.52 -4.94 23.39
C ASP A 2 3.31 -3.87 22.34
N ILE A 3 2.73 -2.74 22.72
CA ILE A 3 2.68 -1.55 21.86
C ILE A 3 4.09 -0.94 21.84
N ILE A 4 4.64 -0.78 20.64
CA ILE A 4 5.97 -0.21 20.41
C ILE A 4 5.91 1.20 19.82
N LEU A 5 4.80 1.56 19.17
CA LEU A 5 4.60 2.88 18.61
C LEU A 5 3.16 3.34 18.81
N ARG A 6 2.97 4.57 19.26
CA ARG A 6 1.69 5.28 19.20
C ARG A 6 1.84 6.49 18.30
N VAL A 7 0.95 6.63 17.33
CA VAL A 7 0.91 7.78 16.42
C VAL A 7 -0.36 8.60 16.63
N ILE A 8 -0.21 9.92 16.74
CA ILE A 8 -1.33 10.83 17.00
C ILE A 8 -1.42 11.86 15.88
N ASN A 9 -2.53 11.89 15.13
CA ASN A 9 -2.86 13.02 14.27
C ASN A 9 -3.53 14.13 15.10
N ARG A 10 -2.81 15.24 15.31
CA ARG A 10 -3.32 16.37 16.12
C ARG A 10 -4.53 17.09 15.51
N SER A 11 -4.66 17.15 14.18
CA SER A 11 -5.77 17.86 13.54
C SER A 11 -7.08 17.07 13.61
N THR A 12 -7.00 15.75 13.40
CA THR A 12 -8.18 14.86 13.43
C THR A 12 -8.43 14.21 14.79
N LYS A 13 -7.51 14.39 15.74
CA LYS A 13 -7.47 13.70 17.04
C LYS A 13 -7.50 12.17 16.94
N LYS A 14 -7.14 11.61 15.78
CA LYS A 14 -7.05 10.17 15.55
C LYS A 14 -5.75 9.63 16.12
N GLU A 15 -5.83 8.46 16.74
CA GLU A 15 -4.71 7.77 17.36
C GLU A 15 -4.57 6.37 16.77
N LEU A 16 -3.34 5.94 16.55
CA LEU A 16 -2.99 4.59 16.13
C LEU A 16 -1.92 4.02 17.02
N PHE A 17 -1.95 2.71 17.13
CA PHE A 17 -1.03 1.95 17.94
C PHE A 17 -0.46 0.82 17.11
N ILE A 18 0.85 0.62 17.17
CA ILE A 18 1.54 -0.45 16.46
C ILE A 18 2.18 -1.36 17.50
N ASP A 19 1.93 -2.66 17.39
CA ASP A 19 2.56 -3.66 18.27
C ASP A 19 3.95 -4.12 17.77
N ASN A 20 4.61 -4.91 18.59
CA ASN A 20 5.90 -5.53 18.30
C ASN A 20 5.89 -6.49 17.10
N ASN A 21 4.72 -6.83 16.55
CA ASN A 21 4.56 -7.59 15.30
C ASN A 21 4.18 -6.69 14.12
N LEU A 22 4.30 -5.36 14.27
CA LEU A 22 3.94 -4.34 13.30
C LEU A 22 2.46 -4.34 12.90
N LYS A 23 1.58 -4.92 13.73
CA LYS A 23 0.13 -4.82 13.53
C LYS A 23 -0.35 -3.47 14.03
N ILE A 24 -1.22 -2.83 13.24
CA ILE A 24 -1.78 -1.52 13.53
C ILE A 24 -3.18 -1.69 14.09
N TYR A 25 -3.47 -0.97 15.17
CA TYR A 25 -4.74 -0.95 15.87
C TYR A 25 -5.21 0.48 16.07
N ASP A 26 -6.52 0.67 16.07
CA ASP A 26 -7.11 1.93 16.51
C ASP A 26 -7.20 2.01 18.04
N LYS A 27 -7.70 3.15 18.53
CA LYS A 27 -7.83 3.39 19.97
C LYS A 27 -8.82 2.45 20.65
N GLU A 28 -9.94 2.12 20.01
CA GLU A 28 -10.97 1.28 20.62
C GLU A 28 -10.49 -0.17 20.76
N GLU A 29 -9.82 -0.70 19.73
CA GLU A 29 -9.17 -2.01 19.75
C GLU A 29 -8.15 -2.10 20.88
N VAL A 30 -7.31 -1.06 21.05
CA VAL A 30 -6.32 -1.04 22.14
C VAL A 30 -6.98 -0.95 23.52
N LEU A 31 -8.04 -0.16 23.68
CA LEU A 31 -8.79 -0.10 24.94
C LEU A 31 -9.40 -1.47 25.30
N LEU A 32 -9.93 -2.19 24.31
CA LEU A 32 -10.43 -3.56 24.46
C LEU A 32 -9.30 -4.51 24.89
N PHE A 33 -8.14 -4.46 24.23
CA PHE A 33 -7.01 -5.32 24.57
C PHE A 33 -6.43 -5.04 25.95
N ILE A 34 -6.40 -3.78 26.40
CA ILE A 34 -6.00 -3.44 27.78
C ILE A 34 -7.02 -4.02 28.77
N THR A 35 -8.32 -3.91 28.47
CA THR A 35 -9.40 -4.47 29.31
C THR A 35 -9.28 -6.00 29.41
N GLN A 36 -8.91 -6.66 28.31
CA GLN A 36 -8.67 -8.11 28.25
C GLN A 36 -7.28 -8.52 28.78
N GLN A 37 -6.50 -7.60 29.35
CA GLN A 37 -5.15 -7.83 29.85
C GLN A 37 -4.17 -8.42 28.80
N LYS A 38 -4.43 -8.20 27.51
CA LYS A 38 -3.57 -8.67 26.41
C LYS A 38 -2.34 -7.80 26.18
N ILE A 39 -2.35 -6.58 26.73
CA ILE A 39 -1.24 -5.63 26.62
C ILE A 39 -0.52 -5.49 27.96
N ASN A 40 0.77 -5.75 27.96
CA ASN A 40 1.59 -5.65 29.16
C ASN A 40 1.82 -4.18 29.55
N ASN A 41 2.02 -3.94 30.84
CA ASN A 41 2.43 -2.65 31.42
C ASN A 41 1.51 -1.44 31.18
N LEU A 42 0.35 -1.62 30.57
CA LEU A 42 -0.68 -0.59 30.40
C LEU A 42 -1.92 -0.89 31.26
N SER A 43 -2.62 0.17 31.66
CA SER A 43 -3.88 0.14 32.37
C SER A 43 -4.77 1.30 31.93
N LEU A 44 -6.08 1.17 32.16
CA LEU A 44 -7.03 2.25 31.93
C LEU A 44 -7.17 3.09 33.19
N ALA A 45 -7.28 4.39 33.02
CA ALA A 45 -7.66 5.31 34.08
C ALA A 45 -8.80 6.20 33.60
N LYS A 46 -9.66 6.60 34.53
CA LYS A 46 -10.81 7.49 34.29
C LYS A 46 -10.60 8.80 35.05
N ARG A 47 -10.80 9.92 34.36
CA ARG A 47 -10.77 11.28 34.93
C ARG A 47 -11.77 12.12 34.18
N ASN A 48 -12.67 12.78 34.90
CA ASN A 48 -13.72 13.65 34.34
C ASN A 48 -14.52 12.96 33.22
N GLY A 49 -14.92 11.71 33.45
CA GLY A 49 -15.69 10.91 32.47
C GLY A 49 -14.90 10.42 31.25
N LYS A 50 -13.61 10.77 31.11
CA LYS A 50 -12.76 10.34 29.99
C LYS A 50 -11.84 9.21 30.41
N THR A 51 -11.78 8.17 29.59
CA THR A 51 -10.83 7.05 29.73
C THR A 51 -9.53 7.40 29.02
N TYR A 52 -8.41 7.23 29.72
CA TYR A 52 -7.06 7.38 29.17
C TYR A 52 -6.20 6.16 29.49
N ILE A 53 -5.26 5.90 28.58
CA ILE A 53 -4.27 4.84 28.72
C ILE A 53 -3.14 5.38 29.59
N LYS A 54 -2.78 4.67 30.66
CA LYS A 54 -1.63 4.98 31.51
C LYS A 54 -0.78 3.72 31.72
N SER A 55 0.48 3.91 32.08
CA SER A 55 1.31 2.81 32.56
C SER A 55 0.76 2.20 33.85
N LYS A 56 0.99 0.91 34.07
CA LYS A 56 0.76 0.27 35.37
C LYS A 56 1.65 0.91 36.45
N PRO A 57 1.24 0.91 37.73
CA PRO A 57 2.11 1.30 38.83
C PRO A 57 3.44 0.53 38.76
N ASN A 58 4.56 1.21 39.04
CA ASN A 58 5.93 0.67 39.01
C ASN A 58 6.48 0.24 37.63
N ALA A 59 5.80 0.60 36.53
CA ALA A 59 6.36 0.41 35.18
C ALA A 59 7.54 1.36 34.94
N LYS A 60 8.52 0.95 34.12
CA LYS A 60 9.68 1.81 33.79
C LYS A 60 9.21 3.01 32.98
N THR A 61 9.98 4.10 32.99
CA THR A 61 9.70 5.28 32.15
C THR A 61 9.61 4.91 30.66
N THR A 62 10.39 3.95 30.20
CA THR A 62 10.33 3.39 28.84
C THR A 62 9.08 2.56 28.55
N ASP A 63 8.36 2.10 29.57
CA ASP A 63 7.05 1.45 29.44
C ASP A 63 5.92 2.47 29.31
N ASN A 64 6.21 3.77 29.42
CA ASN A 64 5.24 4.82 29.22
C ASN A 64 4.84 4.92 27.75
N ILE A 65 3.53 4.91 27.50
CA ILE A 65 2.98 5.05 26.15
C ILE A 65 3.38 6.38 25.50
N PHE A 66 3.69 7.42 26.29
CA PHE A 66 4.24 8.68 25.79
C PHE A 66 5.67 8.53 25.31
N SER A 67 6.50 7.77 26.02
CA SER A 67 7.88 7.43 25.62
C SER A 67 7.91 6.48 24.41
N LYS A 68 6.83 5.72 24.20
CA LYS A 68 6.59 4.91 22.99
C LYS A 68 5.72 5.61 21.95
N SER A 69 5.52 6.93 22.05
CA SER A 69 4.69 7.68 21.10
C SER A 69 5.51 8.62 20.24
N ILE A 70 5.11 8.76 18.99
CA ILE A 70 5.59 9.79 18.08
C ILE A 70 4.36 10.58 17.62
N SER A 71 4.40 11.90 17.77
CA SER A 71 3.33 12.77 17.30
C SER A 71 3.33 12.89 15.77
N SER A 72 2.18 13.21 15.17
CA SER A 72 2.11 13.49 13.73
C SER A 72 3.04 14.63 13.30
N THR A 73 3.31 15.59 14.18
CA THR A 73 4.24 16.70 13.90
C THR A 73 5.68 16.22 13.80
N GLU A 74 6.13 15.36 14.71
CA GLU A 74 7.46 14.75 14.66
C GLU A 74 7.59 13.84 13.43
N LEU A 75 6.53 13.10 13.10
CA LEU A 75 6.50 12.26 11.91
C LEU A 75 6.51 13.04 10.61
N ILE A 76 5.75 14.13 10.51
CA ILE A 76 5.77 15.01 9.34
C ILE A 76 7.14 15.66 9.20
N SER A 77 7.76 16.08 10.32
CA SER A 77 9.11 16.62 10.32
C SER A 77 10.14 15.59 9.85
N PHE A 78 10.08 14.38 10.42
CA PHE A 78 10.91 13.26 9.99
C PHE A 78 10.71 12.97 8.49
N TYR A 79 9.48 12.86 8.02
CA TYR A 79 9.15 12.62 6.61
C TYR A 79 9.71 13.74 5.71
N LYS A 80 9.57 15.01 6.09
CA LYS A 80 10.14 16.15 5.35
C LYS A 80 11.66 16.07 5.27
N ASN A 81 12.32 15.73 6.38
CA ASN A 81 13.77 15.58 6.41
C ASN A 81 14.25 14.35 5.62
N TYR A 82 13.52 13.24 5.74
CA TYR A 82 13.77 12.01 4.99
C TYR A 82 13.61 12.24 3.49
N THR A 83 12.47 12.80 3.05
CA THR A 83 12.23 13.16 1.64
C THR A 83 13.33 14.07 1.11
N LYS A 84 13.71 15.11 1.87
CA LYS A 84 14.85 15.97 1.53
C LYS A 84 16.13 15.15 1.33
N ALA A 85 16.45 14.26 2.26
CA ALA A 85 17.63 13.39 2.20
C ALA A 85 17.61 12.45 0.98
N ILE A 86 16.52 11.71 0.73
CA ILE A 86 16.46 10.80 -0.43
C ILE A 86 16.39 11.53 -1.78
N THR A 87 15.98 12.80 -1.78
CA THR A 87 16.03 13.64 -2.98
C THR A 87 17.39 14.28 -3.23
N ASP A 88 18.29 14.24 -2.24
CA ASP A 88 19.63 14.77 -2.34
C ASP A 88 20.40 14.11 -3.48
N LYS A 89 21.13 14.92 -4.25
CA LYS A 89 21.83 14.48 -5.45
C LYS A 89 22.93 13.48 -5.12
N ASN A 90 23.63 13.64 -3.99
CA ASN A 90 24.73 12.75 -3.60
C ASN A 90 24.19 11.41 -3.08
N ILE A 91 23.11 11.44 -2.31
CA ILE A 91 22.43 10.21 -1.85
C ILE A 91 21.89 9.43 -3.04
N LYS A 92 21.24 10.09 -4.00
CA LYS A 92 20.80 9.44 -5.25
C LYS A 92 21.95 8.83 -6.02
N LYS A 93 23.05 9.57 -6.19
CA LYS A 93 24.25 9.08 -6.89
C LYS A 93 24.85 7.86 -6.18
N TYR A 94 24.91 7.86 -4.85
CA TYR A 94 25.36 6.71 -4.07
C TYR A 94 24.44 5.50 -4.28
N ASP A 95 23.12 5.69 -4.17
CA ASP A 95 22.16 4.60 -4.34
C ASP A 95 22.20 4.03 -5.76
N ASP A 96 22.37 4.86 -6.79
CA ASP A 96 22.57 4.44 -8.17
C ASP A 96 23.82 3.58 -8.33
N VAL A 97 24.94 3.97 -7.71
CA VAL A 97 26.20 3.18 -7.74
C VAL A 97 26.01 1.85 -7.01
N ARG A 98 25.43 1.87 -5.80
CA ARG A 98 25.13 0.68 -5.00
C ARG A 98 24.27 -0.32 -5.78
N ARG A 99 23.20 0.17 -6.41
CA ARG A 99 22.31 -0.63 -7.27
C ARG A 99 23.00 -1.16 -8.53
N LYS A 100 23.87 -0.35 -9.17
CA LYS A 100 24.66 -0.76 -10.34
C LYS A 100 25.66 -1.87 -10.00
N GLN A 101 26.27 -1.85 -8.83
CA GLN A 101 27.19 -2.90 -8.37
C GLN A 101 26.47 -4.20 -8.04
N GLN A 102 25.21 -4.11 -7.62
CA GLN A 102 24.35 -5.24 -7.29
C GLN A 102 23.76 -5.96 -8.53
N LYS A 103 23.93 -5.41 -9.74
CA LYS A 103 23.25 -5.77 -11.00
C LYS A 103 23.13 -7.23 -11.40
N LYS A 104 23.97 -8.15 -10.91
CA LYS A 104 24.02 -9.50 -11.52
C LYS A 104 22.74 -10.33 -11.33
N ASN A 105 21.88 -10.00 -10.36
CA ASN A 105 20.69 -10.82 -10.05
C ASN A 105 19.36 -10.04 -9.93
N PHE A 106 19.35 -8.72 -10.13
CA PHE A 106 18.15 -7.89 -9.88
C PHE A 106 17.47 -7.43 -11.16
N ILE A 107 16.14 -7.29 -11.10
CA ILE A 107 15.34 -6.79 -12.22
C ILE A 107 15.61 -5.31 -12.48
N THR A 108 15.77 -4.96 -13.76
CA THR A 108 15.82 -3.56 -14.20
C THR A 108 14.40 -3.07 -14.48
N ILE A 109 13.98 -1.98 -13.86
CA ILE A 109 12.71 -1.30 -14.11
C ILE A 109 12.93 -0.18 -15.11
N LYS A 110 12.14 -0.19 -16.18
CA LYS A 110 12.12 0.85 -17.21
C LYS A 110 11.14 1.92 -16.77
N ASP A 111 11.64 3.11 -16.46
CA ASP A 111 10.81 4.27 -16.08
C ASP A 111 11.02 5.41 -17.09
N ASP A 112 9.99 6.24 -17.27
CA ASP A 112 10.04 7.39 -18.17
C ASP A 112 11.07 8.43 -17.72
N LYS A 113 11.44 8.41 -16.44
CA LYS A 113 12.45 9.31 -15.85
C LYS A 113 13.86 8.72 -15.83
N GLY A 114 14.04 7.51 -16.34
CA GLY A 114 15.31 6.79 -16.34
C GLY A 114 15.17 5.40 -15.72
N ASP A 115 15.87 4.44 -16.31
CA ASP A 115 15.85 3.05 -15.86
C ASP A 115 16.58 2.92 -14.51
N PHE A 116 16.05 2.08 -13.62
CA PHE A 116 16.68 1.79 -12.33
C PHE A 116 16.68 0.30 -12.03
N VAL A 117 17.64 -0.14 -11.21
CA VAL A 117 17.70 -1.54 -10.78
C VAL A 117 16.86 -1.68 -9.51
N SER A 118 15.93 -2.64 -9.53
CA SER A 118 15.11 -3.04 -8.40
C SER A 118 15.98 -3.69 -7.31
N THR A 119 15.43 -3.82 -6.11
CA THR A 119 16.00 -4.69 -5.07
C THR A 119 15.46 -6.13 -5.14
N LYS A 120 14.66 -6.46 -6.16
CA LYS A 120 14.02 -7.78 -6.32
C LYS A 120 14.70 -8.59 -7.42
N THR A 121 14.90 -9.87 -7.14
CA THR A 121 15.39 -10.88 -8.09
C THR A 121 14.23 -11.62 -8.74
N ASP A 122 14.51 -12.38 -9.80
CA ASP A 122 13.53 -13.28 -10.43
C ASP A 122 12.91 -14.26 -9.43
N ASN A 123 13.71 -14.79 -8.50
CA ASN A 123 13.24 -15.73 -7.51
C ASN A 123 12.31 -15.05 -6.49
N ASP A 124 12.61 -13.80 -6.10
CA ASP A 124 11.74 -13.02 -5.23
C ASP A 124 10.38 -12.79 -5.87
N ILE A 125 10.36 -12.45 -7.16
CA ILE A 125 9.14 -12.23 -7.93
C ILE A 125 8.34 -13.53 -8.04
N LYS A 126 9.02 -14.64 -8.38
CA LYS A 126 8.40 -15.96 -8.47
C LYS A 126 7.75 -16.38 -7.16
N ASN A 127 8.46 -16.23 -6.05
CA ASN A 127 7.92 -16.55 -4.72
C ASN A 127 6.76 -15.64 -4.34
N HIS A 128 6.87 -14.34 -4.63
CA HIS A 128 5.83 -13.36 -4.37
C HIS A 128 4.53 -13.69 -5.14
N LEU A 129 4.62 -13.92 -6.45
CA LEU A 129 3.43 -14.22 -7.28
C LEU A 129 2.84 -15.59 -6.94
N LYS A 130 3.66 -16.63 -6.75
CA LYS A 130 3.17 -17.97 -6.39
C LYS A 130 2.37 -17.95 -5.09
N LYS A 131 2.83 -17.20 -4.08
CA LYS A 131 2.13 -17.02 -2.80
C LYS A 131 0.69 -16.54 -2.98
N TYR A 132 0.43 -15.70 -3.98
CA TYR A 132 -0.89 -15.11 -4.22
C TYR A 132 -1.61 -15.65 -5.46
N LYS A 133 -1.11 -16.73 -6.09
CA LYS A 133 -1.68 -17.33 -7.32
C LYS A 133 -3.20 -17.49 -7.24
N GLY A 134 -3.70 -18.13 -6.19
CA GLY A 134 -5.14 -18.35 -6.00
C GLY A 134 -5.95 -17.06 -5.91
N VAL A 135 -5.44 -16.05 -5.20
CA VAL A 135 -6.08 -14.74 -5.05
C VAL A 135 -6.12 -13.99 -6.38
N ILE A 136 -5.02 -14.02 -7.14
CA ILE A 136 -4.92 -13.37 -8.46
C ILE A 136 -5.98 -13.94 -9.41
N PHE A 137 -6.06 -15.27 -9.52
CA PHE A 137 -7.05 -15.92 -10.39
C PHE A 137 -8.48 -15.70 -9.94
N LYS A 138 -8.74 -15.66 -8.62
CA LYS A 138 -10.06 -15.33 -8.07
C LYS A 138 -10.46 -13.91 -8.45
N ALA A 139 -9.61 -12.93 -8.16
CA ALA A 139 -9.87 -11.52 -8.44
C ALA A 139 -10.08 -11.26 -9.94
N ALA A 140 -9.22 -11.84 -10.78
CA ALA A 140 -9.33 -11.71 -12.23
C ALA A 140 -10.66 -12.27 -12.77
N ARG A 141 -11.11 -13.40 -12.24
CA ARG A 141 -12.38 -14.04 -12.60
C ARG A 141 -13.58 -13.19 -12.18
N GLU A 142 -13.60 -12.74 -10.93
CA GLU A 142 -14.69 -11.91 -10.39
C GLU A 142 -14.83 -10.59 -11.18
N GLN A 143 -13.70 -9.99 -11.56
CA GLN A 143 -13.68 -8.75 -12.33
C GLN A 143 -13.73 -8.95 -13.86
N LYS A 144 -13.69 -10.20 -14.34
CA LYS A 144 -13.65 -10.58 -15.76
C LYS A 144 -12.52 -9.86 -16.53
N ILE A 145 -11.31 -9.97 -16.01
CA ILE A 145 -10.07 -9.42 -16.60
C ILE A 145 -9.02 -10.52 -16.81
N ASP A 146 -7.96 -10.21 -17.55
CA ASP A 146 -6.84 -11.13 -17.75
C ASP A 146 -6.00 -11.29 -16.46
N PRO A 147 -5.89 -12.52 -15.89
CA PRO A 147 -5.09 -12.77 -14.69
C PRO A 147 -3.59 -12.53 -14.88
N PHE A 148 -3.06 -12.70 -16.09
CA PHE A 148 -1.64 -12.49 -16.37
C PHE A 148 -1.31 -11.01 -16.46
N LEU A 149 -2.23 -10.18 -16.94
CA LEU A 149 -2.11 -8.72 -16.86
C LEU A 149 -2.12 -8.26 -15.40
N LEU A 150 -3.05 -8.78 -14.57
CA LEU A 150 -3.07 -8.48 -13.14
C LEU A 150 -1.75 -8.90 -12.47
N GLY A 151 -1.25 -10.10 -12.78
CA GLY A 151 0.06 -10.56 -12.32
C GLY A 151 1.19 -9.63 -12.75
N ALA A 152 1.22 -9.19 -14.01
CA ALA A 152 2.24 -8.29 -14.53
C ALA A 152 2.27 -6.93 -13.82
N ILE A 153 1.09 -6.38 -13.50
CA ILE A 153 0.95 -5.17 -12.71
C ILE A 153 1.50 -5.38 -11.29
N LEU A 154 1.19 -6.51 -10.65
CA LEU A 154 1.73 -6.82 -9.31
C LEU A 154 3.26 -7.00 -9.31
N ILE A 155 3.84 -7.55 -10.38
CA ILE A 155 5.30 -7.62 -10.55
C ILE A 155 5.89 -6.20 -10.58
N ASP A 156 5.33 -5.32 -11.40
CA ASP A 156 5.81 -3.94 -11.50
C ASP A 156 5.75 -3.22 -10.15
N GLU A 157 4.61 -3.29 -9.46
CA GLU A 157 4.47 -2.66 -8.14
C GLU A 157 5.47 -3.26 -7.13
N TYR A 158 5.61 -4.59 -7.07
CA TYR A 158 6.56 -5.25 -6.16
C TYR A 158 8.03 -4.94 -6.45
N CYS A 159 8.39 -4.75 -7.72
CA CYS A 159 9.76 -4.37 -8.09
C CYS A 159 10.06 -2.89 -7.79
N ARG A 160 9.05 -2.04 -7.78
CA ARG A 160 9.16 -0.61 -7.46
C ARG A 160 9.10 -0.34 -5.95
N MET A 161 8.54 -1.27 -5.18
CA MET A 161 8.51 -1.25 -3.72
C MET A 161 9.91 -1.07 -3.13
N GLY A 162 10.07 0.01 -2.39
CA GLY A 162 11.33 0.49 -1.86
C GLY A 162 11.46 0.26 -0.36
N TRP A 163 12.55 0.77 0.20
CA TRP A 163 12.70 0.83 1.65
C TRP A 163 11.83 1.91 2.29
N ASP A 164 11.15 2.75 1.51
CA ASP A 164 10.28 3.83 1.95
C ASP A 164 8.80 3.46 2.05
N ASP A 165 8.42 2.24 1.65
CA ASP A 165 7.04 1.71 1.76
C ASP A 165 6.53 1.70 3.20
N TRP A 166 7.43 1.70 4.20
CA TRP A 166 7.01 1.85 5.60
C TRP A 166 6.33 3.20 5.86
N LEU A 167 6.34 4.18 4.95
CA LEU A 167 5.62 5.45 5.08
C LEU A 167 4.15 5.36 4.64
N ASP A 168 3.67 4.21 4.15
CA ASP A 168 2.30 4.03 3.67
C ASP A 168 1.24 4.27 4.74
N TRP A 169 1.57 4.11 6.03
CA TRP A 169 0.66 4.43 7.16
C TRP A 169 0.34 5.93 7.26
N LEU A 170 1.09 6.82 6.60
CA LEU A 170 0.73 8.24 6.51
C LEU A 170 -0.63 8.45 5.84
N GLY A 171 -1.02 7.58 4.89
CA GLY A 171 -2.36 7.61 4.31
C GLY A 171 -3.44 7.21 5.30
N ALA A 172 -3.14 6.26 6.17
CA ALA A 172 -4.02 5.80 7.24
C ALA A 172 -4.41 6.98 8.18
N LEU A 173 -3.48 7.92 8.40
CA LEU A 173 -3.69 9.15 9.17
C LEU A 173 -4.26 10.32 8.36
N ASN A 174 -4.54 10.13 7.07
CA ASN A 174 -5.01 11.17 6.16
C ASN A 174 -4.02 12.34 6.02
N ILE A 175 -2.71 12.07 6.12
CA ILE A 175 -1.65 13.07 5.94
C ILE A 175 -1.33 13.25 4.45
N LYS A 176 -1.40 12.17 3.66
CA LYS A 176 -1.15 12.14 2.22
C LYS A 176 -2.00 11.05 1.57
N ASP A 177 -2.37 11.22 0.31
CA ASP A 177 -2.94 10.11 -0.48
C ASP A 177 -1.80 9.16 -0.89
N THR A 178 -1.55 8.16 -0.04
CA THR A 178 -0.53 7.14 -0.26
C THR A 178 -1.11 5.93 -1.00
N SER A 179 -0.25 5.27 -1.76
CA SER A 179 -0.48 3.92 -2.25
C SER A 179 -0.32 2.95 -1.09
N VAL A 180 -1.12 1.88 -1.05
CA VAL A 180 -1.16 0.95 0.10
C VAL A 180 -1.22 -0.49 -0.37
N GLY A 181 -0.49 -1.35 0.35
CA GLY A 181 -0.51 -2.79 0.18
C GLY A 181 0.26 -3.27 -1.06
N ILE A 182 0.17 -4.57 -1.32
CA ILE A 182 0.99 -5.25 -2.35
C ILE A 182 0.70 -4.78 -3.78
N ALA A 183 -0.49 -4.21 -4.02
CA ALA A 183 -0.86 -3.67 -5.32
C ALA A 183 -0.73 -2.14 -5.38
N GLN A 184 -0.23 -1.49 -4.31
CA GLN A 184 0.04 -0.05 -4.26
C GLN A 184 -1.17 0.82 -4.67
N ILE A 185 -2.35 0.49 -4.13
CA ILE A 185 -3.61 1.19 -4.44
C ILE A 185 -3.70 2.48 -3.61
N LYS A 186 -3.92 3.62 -4.28
CA LYS A 186 -4.16 4.89 -3.58
C LYS A 186 -5.48 4.86 -2.81
N LEU A 187 -5.51 5.49 -1.64
CA LEU A 187 -6.74 5.61 -0.85
C LEU A 187 -7.86 6.33 -1.64
N SER A 188 -7.52 7.37 -2.42
CA SER A 188 -8.48 8.03 -3.31
C SER A 188 -9.07 7.08 -4.35
N THR A 189 -8.25 6.21 -4.93
CA THR A 189 -8.67 5.20 -5.92
C THR A 189 -9.54 4.13 -5.28
N ALA A 190 -9.19 3.66 -4.08
CA ALA A 190 -10.02 2.72 -3.32
C ALA A 190 -11.39 3.30 -2.96
N ARG A 191 -11.46 4.58 -2.55
CA ARG A 191 -12.74 5.28 -2.34
C ARG A 191 -13.58 5.32 -3.60
N GLU A 192 -12.95 5.55 -4.75
CA GLU A 192 -13.67 5.57 -6.01
C GLU A 192 -14.24 4.19 -6.39
N ILE A 193 -13.46 3.13 -6.19
CA ILE A 193 -13.89 1.74 -6.39
C ILE A 193 -15.08 1.40 -5.49
N LEU A 194 -15.01 1.77 -4.21
CA LEU A 194 -16.11 1.61 -3.25
C LEU A 194 -17.34 2.41 -3.68
N LYS A 195 -17.17 3.66 -4.12
CA LYS A 195 -18.26 4.55 -4.55
C LYS A 195 -18.98 3.99 -5.77
N LYS A 196 -18.24 3.39 -6.71
CA LYS A 196 -18.77 2.81 -7.94
C LYS A 196 -19.15 1.33 -7.80
N CYS A 197 -19.06 0.76 -6.59
CA CYS A 197 -19.40 -0.62 -6.28
C CYS A 197 -18.68 -1.69 -7.13
N TYR A 198 -17.45 -1.42 -7.60
CA TYR A 198 -16.66 -2.43 -8.33
C TYR A 198 -16.09 -3.48 -7.38
N TYR A 199 -15.80 -3.11 -6.14
CA TYR A 199 -15.39 -4.01 -5.09
C TYR A 199 -15.70 -3.40 -3.72
N ASN A 200 -16.23 -4.21 -2.80
CA ASN A 200 -16.38 -3.85 -1.41
C ASN A 200 -16.01 -5.07 -0.54
N PRO A 201 -14.93 -5.00 0.26
CA PRO A 201 -14.48 -6.13 1.06
C PRO A 201 -15.40 -6.43 2.26
N ALA A 202 -16.25 -5.50 2.67
CA ALA A 202 -17.18 -5.67 3.78
C ALA A 202 -18.44 -4.78 3.61
N PRO A 203 -19.40 -5.19 2.76
CA PRO A 203 -20.65 -4.45 2.55
C PRO A 203 -21.34 -4.12 3.87
N GLY A 204 -21.77 -2.86 4.03
CA GLY A 204 -22.39 -2.36 5.27
C GLY A 204 -21.41 -1.91 6.36
N GLN A 205 -20.16 -2.37 6.34
CA GLN A 205 -19.13 -1.96 7.32
C GLN A 205 -18.19 -0.90 6.78
N ILE A 206 -17.87 -0.96 5.48
CA ILE A 206 -17.00 0.00 4.79
C ILE A 206 -17.72 0.63 3.59
N THR A 207 -17.60 1.95 3.48
CA THR A 207 -18.11 2.73 2.36
C THR A 207 -17.04 3.68 1.84
N HIS A 208 -17.30 4.34 0.71
CA HIS A 208 -16.39 5.35 0.17
C HIS A 208 -16.21 6.58 1.09
N GLN A 209 -17.08 6.77 2.08
CA GLN A 209 -17.00 7.84 3.09
C GLN A 209 -16.29 7.39 4.36
N SER A 210 -15.99 6.09 4.51
CA SER A 210 -15.31 5.55 5.67
C SER A 210 -13.99 6.28 5.99
N PRO A 211 -13.57 6.34 7.27
CA PRO A 211 -12.27 6.87 7.64
C PRO A 211 -11.12 6.26 6.83
N SER A 212 -10.12 7.07 6.48
CA SER A 212 -8.95 6.60 5.70
C SER A 212 -8.26 5.40 6.35
N MET A 213 -8.20 5.38 7.69
CA MET A 213 -7.73 4.23 8.49
C MET A 213 -8.47 2.94 8.16
N GLN A 214 -9.79 2.98 8.15
CA GLN A 214 -10.61 1.80 7.91
C GLN A 214 -10.35 1.24 6.51
N ILE A 215 -10.29 2.12 5.49
CA ILE A 215 -9.95 1.72 4.11
C ILE A 215 -8.53 1.16 4.03
N TRP A 216 -7.57 1.83 4.69
CA TRP A 216 -6.17 1.43 4.74
C TRP A 216 -6.00 0.02 5.31
N LEU A 217 -6.72 -0.34 6.39
CA LEU A 217 -6.66 -1.67 7.00
C LEU A 217 -7.07 -2.78 6.02
N TYR A 218 -8.07 -2.54 5.17
CA TYR A 218 -8.44 -3.49 4.12
C TYR A 218 -7.38 -3.52 3.01
N LEU A 219 -6.91 -2.36 2.52
CA LEU A 219 -5.88 -2.29 1.47
C LEU A 219 -4.57 -2.96 1.86
N ASN A 220 -4.21 -2.94 3.15
CA ASN A 220 -2.98 -3.56 3.64
C ASN A 220 -3.06 -5.10 3.67
N ARG A 221 -4.27 -5.69 3.57
CA ARG A 221 -4.43 -7.14 3.44
C ARG A 221 -4.22 -7.56 1.98
N PRO A 222 -3.29 -8.49 1.68
CA PRO A 222 -2.98 -8.90 0.31
C PRO A 222 -4.19 -9.31 -0.52
N GLU A 223 -5.15 -10.04 0.08
CA GLU A 223 -6.36 -10.48 -0.60
C GLU A 223 -7.17 -9.30 -1.16
N HIS A 224 -7.45 -8.30 -0.33
CA HIS A 224 -8.22 -7.14 -0.75
C HIS A 224 -7.39 -6.21 -1.64
N SER A 225 -6.09 -6.05 -1.39
CA SER A 225 -5.20 -5.24 -2.23
C SER A 225 -5.24 -5.70 -3.69
N ILE A 226 -5.16 -7.02 -3.93
CA ILE A 226 -5.25 -7.61 -5.27
C ILE A 226 -6.64 -7.42 -5.88
N GLN A 227 -7.70 -7.57 -5.08
CA GLN A 227 -9.08 -7.35 -5.55
C GLN A 227 -9.34 -5.90 -5.95
N PHE A 228 -8.84 -4.93 -5.18
CA PHE A 228 -8.88 -3.52 -5.54
C PHE A 228 -8.11 -3.27 -6.84
N SER A 229 -6.94 -3.89 -7.03
CA SER A 229 -6.17 -3.78 -8.27
C SER A 229 -6.94 -4.30 -9.49
N ALA A 230 -7.56 -5.47 -9.37
CA ALA A 230 -8.43 -6.00 -10.42
C ALA A 230 -9.62 -5.07 -10.73
N ALA A 231 -10.22 -4.47 -9.69
CA ALA A 231 -11.28 -3.50 -9.83
C ALA A 231 -10.82 -2.19 -10.51
N VAL A 232 -9.57 -1.74 -10.33
CA VAL A 232 -9.00 -0.60 -11.08
C VAL A 232 -8.97 -0.90 -12.59
N ILE A 233 -8.52 -2.10 -12.96
CA ILE A 233 -8.45 -2.52 -14.36
C ILE A 233 -9.86 -2.58 -14.95
N LYS A 234 -10.82 -3.18 -14.22
CA LYS A 234 -12.22 -3.23 -14.65
C LYS A 234 -12.85 -1.85 -14.80
N LEU A 235 -12.59 -0.95 -13.86
CA LEU A 235 -13.05 0.43 -13.91
C LEU A 235 -12.52 1.15 -15.16
N SER A 236 -11.25 0.91 -15.52
CA SER A 236 -10.64 1.45 -16.74
C SER A 236 -11.34 0.95 -18.00
N ILE A 237 -11.58 -0.35 -18.09
CA ILE A 237 -12.29 -0.98 -19.21
C ILE A 237 -13.68 -0.36 -19.36
N VAL A 238 -14.47 -0.30 -18.28
CA VAL A 238 -15.84 0.21 -18.32
C VAL A 238 -15.88 1.71 -18.66
N TYR A 239 -14.92 2.50 -18.15
CA TYR A 239 -14.83 3.92 -18.47
C TYR A 239 -14.66 4.16 -19.98
N TRP A 240 -13.78 3.40 -20.63
CA TRP A 240 -13.51 3.56 -22.06
C TRP A 240 -14.58 2.91 -22.94
N GLN A 241 -15.19 1.81 -22.50
CA GLN A 241 -16.34 1.22 -23.19
C GLN A 241 -17.53 2.20 -23.26
N LYS A 242 -17.77 3.00 -22.21
CA LYS A 242 -18.78 4.08 -22.24
C LYS A 242 -18.46 5.15 -23.30
N LYS A 243 -17.20 5.28 -23.71
CA LYS A 243 -16.75 6.14 -24.82
C LYS A 243 -16.68 5.40 -26.15
N LYS A 244 -17.27 4.20 -26.24
CA LYS A 244 -17.28 3.34 -27.43
C LYS A 244 -15.88 2.89 -27.87
N ILE A 245 -14.95 2.76 -26.92
CA ILE A 245 -13.59 2.26 -27.18
C ILE A 245 -13.39 1.03 -26.30
N ASP A 246 -13.26 -0.16 -26.91
CA ASP A 246 -12.93 -1.37 -26.16
C ASP A 246 -11.41 -1.51 -25.99
N ILE A 247 -10.97 -1.53 -24.73
CA ILE A 247 -9.57 -1.71 -24.35
C ILE A 247 -9.35 -3.01 -23.57
N SER A 248 -10.36 -3.90 -23.52
CA SER A 248 -10.34 -5.12 -22.70
C SER A 248 -9.15 -6.05 -22.97
N LYS A 249 -8.63 -6.03 -24.20
CA LYS A 249 -7.46 -6.83 -24.64
C LYS A 249 -6.18 -6.01 -24.79
N GLU A 250 -6.26 -4.70 -24.56
CA GLU A 250 -5.14 -3.77 -24.77
C GLU A 250 -4.26 -3.69 -23.51
N THR A 251 -3.48 -4.75 -23.25
CA THR A 251 -2.64 -4.90 -22.04
C THR A 251 -1.76 -3.68 -21.78
N ARG A 252 -1.15 -3.10 -22.81
CA ARG A 252 -0.32 -1.89 -22.72
C ARG A 252 -1.13 -0.66 -22.29
N VAL A 253 -2.33 -0.49 -22.84
CA VAL A 253 -3.22 0.63 -22.47
C VAL A 253 -3.69 0.47 -21.03
N LEU A 254 -4.07 -0.75 -20.63
CA LEU A 254 -4.50 -1.03 -19.27
C LEU A 254 -3.36 -0.83 -18.25
N ALA A 255 -2.13 -1.24 -18.58
CA ALA A 255 -0.95 -0.95 -17.75
C ALA A 255 -0.70 0.56 -17.59
N TYR A 256 -0.90 1.33 -18.66
CA TYR A 256 -0.81 2.79 -18.64
C TYR A 256 -1.88 3.42 -17.75
N LEU A 257 -3.14 3.02 -17.94
CA LEU A 257 -4.26 3.53 -17.17
C LEU A 257 -4.16 3.18 -15.68
N TYR A 258 -3.63 2.01 -15.35
CA TYR A 258 -3.33 1.65 -13.96
C TYR A 258 -2.28 2.60 -13.35
N SER A 259 -1.17 2.81 -14.05
CA SER A 259 -0.01 3.57 -13.55
C SER A 259 -0.28 5.08 -13.46
N TYR A 260 -1.03 5.65 -14.40
CA TYR A 260 -1.19 7.10 -14.56
C TYR A 260 -2.62 7.60 -14.28
N GLY A 261 -3.59 6.69 -14.17
CA GLY A 261 -5.00 6.96 -13.89
C GLY A 261 -5.94 6.58 -15.04
N TYR A 262 -7.09 6.02 -14.70
CA TYR A 262 -8.03 5.39 -15.64
C TYR A 262 -8.69 6.34 -16.66
N THR A 263 -8.63 7.65 -16.42
CA THR A 263 -9.18 8.69 -17.30
C THR A 263 -8.15 9.32 -18.24
N LYS A 264 -6.88 8.92 -18.15
CA LYS A 264 -5.79 9.54 -18.93
C LYS A 264 -5.85 9.15 -20.40
N ASP A 265 -5.31 10.02 -21.26
CA ASP A 265 -5.25 9.82 -22.70
C ASP A 265 -4.45 8.56 -23.07
N ILE A 266 -5.16 7.55 -23.59
CA ILE A 266 -4.60 6.25 -23.97
C ILE A 266 -3.55 6.33 -25.08
N LYS A 267 -3.50 7.43 -25.86
CA LYS A 267 -2.46 7.64 -26.89
C LYS A 267 -1.05 7.71 -26.28
N ARG A 268 -0.96 8.03 -24.99
CA ARG A 268 0.31 8.12 -24.25
C ARG A 268 0.79 6.76 -23.71
N ALA A 269 0.12 5.66 -24.00
CA ALA A 269 0.49 4.32 -23.54
C ALA A 269 1.82 3.78 -24.13
N LYS A 270 2.52 4.52 -25.00
CA LYS A 270 3.81 4.15 -25.59
C LYS A 270 5.03 4.36 -24.66
N VAL A 271 4.78 4.60 -23.38
CA VAL A 271 5.82 4.78 -22.35
C VAL A 271 6.56 3.47 -22.07
N LYS A 272 7.87 3.56 -21.77
CA LYS A 272 8.75 2.39 -21.63
C LYS A 272 8.27 1.43 -20.54
N ARG A 273 7.79 1.98 -19.42
CA ARG A 273 7.21 1.21 -18.30
C ARG A 273 6.06 0.32 -18.76
N CYS A 274 5.11 0.87 -19.48
CA CYS A 274 3.92 0.11 -19.90
C CYS A 274 4.26 -0.96 -20.94
N ILE A 275 5.30 -0.74 -21.75
CA ILE A 275 5.85 -1.78 -22.65
C ILE A 275 6.45 -2.91 -21.81
N GLN A 276 7.23 -2.61 -20.77
CA GLN A 276 7.78 -3.63 -19.88
C GLN A 276 6.68 -4.45 -19.20
N ILE A 277 5.65 -3.79 -18.66
CA ILE A 277 4.51 -4.48 -18.03
C ILE A 277 3.80 -5.40 -19.03
N SER A 278 3.46 -4.88 -20.20
CA SER A 278 2.65 -5.61 -21.19
C SER A 278 3.39 -6.72 -21.94
N VAL A 279 4.72 -6.70 -21.94
CA VAL A 279 5.55 -7.68 -22.65
C VAL A 279 6.32 -8.53 -21.66
N GLU A 280 7.28 -7.94 -20.97
CA GLU A 280 8.25 -8.65 -20.14
C GLU A 280 7.60 -9.24 -18.89
N PHE A 281 6.92 -8.40 -18.09
CA PHE A 281 6.25 -8.87 -16.87
C PHE A 281 5.00 -9.69 -17.17
N TYR A 282 4.34 -9.46 -18.30
CA TYR A 282 3.25 -10.32 -18.74
C TYR A 282 3.72 -11.75 -19.00
N GLN A 283 4.81 -11.95 -19.74
CA GLN A 283 5.36 -13.29 -19.98
C GLN A 283 5.86 -13.93 -18.69
N MET A 284 6.49 -13.15 -17.81
CA MET A 284 6.92 -13.62 -16.50
C MET A 284 5.74 -14.04 -15.62
N ALA A 285 4.68 -13.23 -15.55
CA ALA A 285 3.46 -13.58 -14.82
C ALA A 285 2.83 -14.86 -15.38
N LYS A 286 2.78 -15.00 -16.71
CA LYS A 286 2.27 -16.20 -17.38
C LYS A 286 3.08 -17.44 -17.03
N SER A 287 4.41 -17.38 -17.05
CA SER A 287 5.27 -18.52 -16.72
C SER A 287 5.23 -18.92 -15.25
N ILE A 288 4.98 -17.97 -14.35
CA ILE A 288 4.88 -18.22 -12.90
C ILE A 288 3.50 -18.75 -12.51
N LEU A 289 2.44 -18.23 -13.15
CA LEU A 289 1.05 -18.49 -12.77
C LEU A 289 0.42 -19.67 -13.49
N LEU A 290 0.96 -20.13 -14.63
CA LEU A 290 0.63 -21.43 -15.19
C LEU A 290 1.25 -22.53 -14.31
#